data_AF-A0A2D8R0Q9-F1
#
_entry.id   AF-A0A2D8R0Q9-F1
#
_cell.length_a   1.000
_cell.length_b   1.000
_cell.length_c   1.000
_cell.angle_alpha   90.00
_cell.angle_beta   90.00
_cell.angle_gamma   90.00
#
_symmetry.space_group_name_H-M   'P 1'
#
loop_
_entity.id
_entity.type
_entity.pdbx_description
1 polymer ?
#
loop_
_entity_poly.entity_id
_entity_poly.type
_entity_poly.pdbx_seq_one_letter_code
_entity_poly.pdbx_strand_id
1 'polypeptide(L)'
;MKKFTNMLGMLAAFALAVSPAPAFAKDYEFTPVADENTSVRYLQGTPTVSIADDNGGVMVTQNEKMYGRVRLNVAFTNASDISVNFGVENITATIDGEPIEIMTADGLEKIAKRKAGWANFAVAMAGGLGAAAAHANSTRTYTTVGHTRYGSYYSQTRVSDPTAAAIGTAASIGGAGYAMARINANLENTLGAIQDNVIQTTTVDPLNNYGGMLVLDKFKVDKNAPGRLELVFRRNAGDADGYRVSFDLKRD
;
A
#
# COMPACT_ATOMS: atom_id res chain seq x y z
N MET A 1 -28.41 26.72 52.00
CA MET A 1 -27.03 26.92 51.49
C MET A 1 -26.81 25.95 50.33
N LYS A 2 -26.59 26.49 49.13
CA LYS A 2 -26.22 25.74 47.92
C LYS A 2 -24.82 25.13 48.11
N LYS A 3 -24.62 23.87 47.71
CA LYS A 3 -23.29 23.37 47.33
C LYS A 3 -23.37 22.71 45.96
N PHE A 4 -22.46 23.17 45.12
CA PHE A 4 -22.31 22.91 43.70
C PHE A 4 -21.79 21.50 43.42
N THR A 5 -22.32 20.93 42.34
CA THR A 5 -21.60 20.33 41.21
C THR A 5 -20.31 19.57 41.49
N ASN A 6 -20.29 18.29 41.12
CA ASN A 6 -19.16 17.73 40.36
C ASN A 6 -19.70 16.81 39.25
N MET A 7 -19.63 17.37 38.03
CA MET A 7 -19.73 16.66 36.76
C MET A 7 -18.68 15.55 36.71
N LEU A 8 -19.12 14.30 36.62
CA LEU A 8 -18.26 13.22 36.15
C LEU A 8 -18.28 13.27 34.62
N GLY A 9 -17.30 13.96 34.05
CA GLY A 9 -17.03 13.94 32.61
C GLY A 9 -16.61 12.54 32.19
N MET A 10 -17.49 11.85 31.49
CA MET A 10 -17.18 10.57 30.86
C MET A 10 -16.34 10.85 29.61
N LEU A 11 -15.03 10.73 29.78
CA LEU A 11 -14.05 10.71 28.69
C LEU A 11 -14.36 9.47 27.83
N ALA A 12 -15.06 9.66 26.72
CA ALA A 12 -15.17 8.63 25.69
C ALA A 12 -13.79 8.45 25.08
N ALA A 13 -13.07 7.43 25.53
CA ALA A 13 -11.82 7.00 24.95
C ALA A 13 -12.07 6.69 23.47
N PHE A 14 -11.59 7.58 22.61
CA PHE A 14 -11.46 7.36 21.17
C PHE A 14 -10.39 6.28 21.03
N ALA A 15 -10.80 5.01 21.13
CA ALA A 15 -9.97 3.91 20.71
C ALA A 15 -9.74 4.12 19.21
N LEU A 16 -8.57 4.69 18.88
CA LEU A 16 -7.94 4.51 17.59
C LEU A 16 -7.99 3.02 17.32
N ALA A 17 -8.98 2.59 16.53
CA ALA A 17 -8.94 1.32 15.87
C ALA A 17 -7.72 1.42 14.95
N VAL A 18 -6.56 1.05 15.49
CA VAL A 18 -5.45 0.51 14.74
C VAL A 18 -6.11 -0.63 13.99
N SER A 19 -6.54 -0.37 12.75
CA SER A 19 -6.81 -1.45 11.83
C SER A 19 -5.55 -2.30 11.89
N PRO A 20 -5.62 -3.59 12.27
CA PRO A 20 -4.52 -4.46 11.96
C PRO A 20 -4.44 -4.40 10.44
N ALA A 21 -3.49 -3.62 9.93
CA ALA A 21 -2.98 -3.85 8.59
C ALA A 21 -2.73 -5.36 8.58
N PRO A 22 -3.32 -6.13 7.65
CA PRO A 22 -3.01 -7.55 7.59
C PRO A 22 -1.50 -7.67 7.46
N ALA A 23 -0.87 -8.02 8.58
CA ALA A 23 0.53 -8.37 8.70
C ALA A 23 0.69 -9.73 8.04
N PHE A 24 0.51 -9.76 6.72
CA PHE A 24 0.63 -10.94 5.89
C PHE A 24 1.14 -10.51 4.53
N ALA A 25 2.39 -10.06 4.49
CA ALA A 25 3.18 -10.01 3.26
C ALA A 25 4.62 -10.38 3.61
N LYS A 26 4.90 -11.68 3.55
CA LYS A 26 6.19 -12.36 3.80
C LYS A 26 7.40 -11.48 3.47
N ASP A 27 8.28 -11.24 4.43
CA ASP A 27 9.54 -10.52 4.21
C ASP A 27 10.51 -11.40 3.41
N TYR A 28 11.07 -10.80 2.37
CA TYR A 28 12.10 -11.42 1.55
C TYR A 28 13.36 -10.62 1.81
N GLU A 29 14.39 -11.29 2.30
CA GLU A 29 15.74 -10.77 2.36
C GLU A 29 16.37 -10.95 0.98
N PHE A 30 16.90 -9.87 0.40
CA PHE A 30 17.56 -9.91 -0.90
C PHE A 30 19.06 -9.83 -0.66
N THR A 31 19.76 -10.86 -1.09
CA THR A 31 21.21 -10.88 -1.09
C THR A 31 21.68 -10.72 -2.52
N PRO A 32 22.38 -9.62 -2.87
CA PRO A 32 22.90 -9.43 -4.21
C PRO A 32 23.91 -10.53 -4.54
N VAL A 33 23.78 -11.14 -5.71
CA VAL A 33 24.72 -12.14 -6.20
C VAL A 33 25.75 -11.44 -7.08
N ALA A 34 27.00 -11.44 -6.65
CA ALA A 34 28.10 -10.95 -7.45
C ALA A 34 28.50 -11.99 -8.53
N ASP A 35 28.41 -11.59 -9.78
CA ASP A 35 28.95 -12.27 -10.97
C ASP A 35 30.19 -11.52 -11.52
N GLU A 36 30.93 -12.13 -12.45
CA GLU A 36 32.24 -11.64 -12.95
C GLU A 36 32.22 -10.19 -13.47
N ASN A 37 31.08 -9.73 -14.00
CA ASN A 37 30.90 -8.38 -14.55
C ASN A 37 30.05 -7.45 -13.67
N THR A 38 29.75 -7.85 -12.44
CA THR A 38 28.90 -7.08 -11.52
C THR A 38 29.70 -6.51 -10.35
N SER A 39 29.34 -5.31 -9.92
CA SER A 39 29.84 -4.70 -8.70
C SER A 39 28.69 -4.55 -7.70
N VAL A 40 28.90 -5.04 -6.48
CA VAL A 40 27.95 -4.91 -5.37
C VAL A 40 28.45 -3.84 -4.42
N ARG A 41 27.62 -2.83 -4.15
CA ARG A 41 27.92 -1.72 -3.24
C ARG A 41 26.74 -1.48 -2.31
N TYR A 42 27.01 -1.01 -1.10
CA TYR A 42 25.97 -0.55 -0.21
C TYR A 42 25.84 0.96 -0.31
N LEU A 43 24.69 1.44 -0.78
CA LEU A 43 24.34 2.85 -0.79
C LEU A 43 23.39 3.11 0.38
N GLN A 44 23.86 3.83 1.39
CA GLN A 44 23.10 4.14 2.61
C GLN A 44 22.55 2.90 3.34
N GLY A 45 23.30 1.79 3.31
CA GLY A 45 22.89 0.53 3.94
C GLY A 45 22.04 -0.38 3.05
N THR A 46 21.68 0.06 1.85
CA THR A 46 20.90 -0.72 0.89
C THR A 46 21.81 -1.40 -0.14
N PRO A 47 21.65 -2.71 -0.40
CA PRO A 47 22.41 -3.38 -1.43
C PRO A 47 22.05 -2.87 -2.83
N THR A 48 23.07 -2.49 -3.57
CA THR A 48 22.99 -2.01 -4.94
C THR A 48 23.92 -2.83 -5.82
N VAL A 49 23.37 -3.39 -6.89
CA VAL A 49 24.15 -4.09 -7.92
C VAL A 49 24.29 -3.17 -9.12
N SER A 50 25.50 -3.02 -9.63
CA SER A 50 25.79 -2.24 -10.84
C SER A 50 26.59 -3.07 -11.83
N ILE A 51 26.24 -2.96 -13.10
CA ILE A 51 26.96 -3.54 -14.25
C ILE A 51 27.17 -2.40 -15.24
N ALA A 52 28.38 -2.30 -15.81
CA ALA A 52 28.67 -1.33 -16.86
C ALA A 52 29.63 -1.93 -17.88
N ASP A 53 29.48 -1.53 -19.12
CA ASP A 53 30.37 -1.81 -20.24
C ASP A 53 30.66 -0.50 -21.01
N ASP A 54 31.36 -0.60 -22.14
CA ASP A 54 31.74 0.55 -22.97
C ASP A 54 30.53 1.30 -23.58
N ASN A 55 29.36 0.68 -23.60
CA ASN A 55 28.15 1.21 -24.23
C ASN A 55 27.08 1.63 -23.21
N GLY A 56 27.30 1.41 -21.91
CA GLY A 56 26.38 1.85 -20.88
C GLY A 56 26.43 1.03 -19.61
N GLY A 57 25.36 1.08 -18.83
CA GLY A 57 25.27 0.29 -17.62
C GLY A 57 23.90 0.31 -16.98
N VAL A 58 23.71 -0.58 -16.02
CA VAL A 58 22.51 -0.67 -15.20
C VAL A 58 22.91 -0.75 -13.74
N MET A 59 22.25 0.06 -12.93
CA MET A 59 22.30 0.00 -11.48
C MET A 59 20.93 -0.37 -10.94
N VAL A 60 20.86 -1.41 -10.11
CA VAL A 60 19.65 -1.86 -9.45
C VAL A 60 19.84 -1.78 -7.95
N THR A 61 19.02 -0.95 -7.31
CA THR A 61 18.97 -0.81 -5.86
C THR A 61 17.65 -1.38 -5.37
N GLN A 62 17.72 -2.32 -4.43
CA GLN A 62 16.51 -2.85 -3.82
C GLN A 62 15.86 -1.78 -2.93
N ASN A 63 14.54 -1.63 -2.99
CA ASN A 63 13.82 -0.76 -2.06
C ASN A 63 12.71 -1.52 -1.33
N GLU A 64 12.12 -0.87 -0.32
CA GLU A 64 10.97 -1.41 0.42
C GLU A 64 9.78 -1.73 -0.49
N LYS A 65 8.87 -2.58 -0.02
CA LYS A 65 7.71 -3.06 -0.77
C LYS A 65 6.70 -1.97 -1.12
N MET A 66 6.08 -2.09 -2.29
CA MET A 66 4.90 -1.30 -2.66
C MET A 66 3.71 -2.24 -2.82
N TYR A 67 2.63 -2.02 -2.07
CA TYR A 67 1.39 -2.83 -2.15
C TYR A 67 1.54 -4.35 -1.93
N GLY A 68 2.56 -4.79 -1.20
CA GLY A 68 2.88 -6.21 -1.01
C GLY A 68 3.58 -6.84 -2.22
N ARG A 69 4.21 -5.99 -3.04
CA ARG A 69 5.05 -6.34 -4.18
C ARG A 69 6.46 -5.82 -3.97
N VAL A 70 7.41 -6.44 -4.66
CA VAL A 70 8.81 -6.05 -4.62
C VAL A 70 9.01 -4.83 -5.50
N ARG A 71 9.73 -3.85 -4.95
CA ARG A 71 10.09 -2.61 -5.63
C ARG A 71 11.60 -2.52 -5.72
N LEU A 72 12.08 -2.23 -6.92
CA LEU A 72 13.48 -2.02 -7.21
C LEU A 72 13.60 -0.65 -7.88
N ASN A 73 14.63 0.12 -7.52
CA ASN A 73 15.01 1.30 -8.28
C ASN A 73 16.05 0.86 -9.31
N VAL A 74 15.81 1.23 -10.56
CA VAL A 74 16.72 0.96 -11.67
C VAL A 74 17.19 2.29 -12.21
N ALA A 75 18.49 2.41 -12.45
CA ALA A 75 19.08 3.46 -13.25
C ALA A 75 19.81 2.82 -14.43
N PHE A 76 19.43 3.20 -15.64
CA PHE A 76 20.06 2.85 -16.89
C PHE A 76 20.90 4.02 -17.39
N THR A 77 22.13 3.73 -17.80
CA THR A 77 23.06 4.69 -18.41
C THR A 77 23.27 4.29 -19.85
N ASN A 78 23.03 5.23 -20.77
CA ASN A 78 23.42 5.08 -22.17
C ASN A 78 24.78 5.73 -22.37
N ALA A 79 25.84 4.94 -22.55
CA ALA A 79 27.17 5.47 -22.87
C ALA A 79 27.51 5.34 -24.37
N SER A 80 26.57 4.85 -25.19
CA SER A 80 26.74 4.77 -26.64
C SER A 80 26.61 6.13 -27.32
N ASP A 81 26.93 6.18 -28.61
CA ASP A 81 26.86 7.36 -29.48
C ASP A 81 25.48 7.58 -30.11
N ILE A 82 24.51 6.68 -29.87
CA ILE A 82 23.15 6.74 -30.39
C ILE A 82 22.11 6.79 -29.28
N SER A 83 20.97 7.45 -29.54
CA SER A 83 19.83 7.42 -28.61
C SER A 83 19.18 6.04 -28.60
N VAL A 84 18.74 5.58 -27.42
CA VAL A 84 18.13 4.25 -27.21
C VAL A 84 16.78 4.41 -26.54
N ASN A 85 15.78 3.65 -26.99
CA ASN A 85 14.51 3.56 -26.28
C ASN A 85 14.59 2.50 -25.19
N PHE A 86 14.35 2.91 -23.96
CA PHE A 86 14.39 2.05 -22.79
C PHE A 86 13.09 2.17 -22.00
N GLY A 87 12.47 1.03 -21.71
CA GLY A 87 11.25 0.92 -20.93
C GLY A 87 11.10 -0.45 -20.29
N VAL A 88 9.91 -0.74 -19.75
CA VAL A 88 9.60 -2.03 -19.09
C VAL A 88 9.66 -3.22 -20.05
N GLU A 89 9.41 -2.99 -21.34
CA GLU A 89 9.51 -3.95 -22.43
C GLU A 89 10.95 -4.47 -22.66
N ASN A 90 11.95 -3.71 -22.21
CA ASN A 90 13.35 -4.08 -22.29
C ASN A 90 13.82 -4.92 -21.10
N ILE A 91 12.95 -5.15 -20.12
CA ILE A 91 13.29 -5.78 -18.86
C ILE A 91 12.56 -7.12 -18.77
N THR A 92 13.29 -8.17 -18.38
CA THR A 92 12.70 -9.46 -18.03
C THR A 92 13.06 -9.80 -16.60
N ALA A 93 12.07 -10.22 -15.83
CA ALA A 93 12.26 -10.72 -14.48
C ALA A 93 11.86 -12.18 -14.42
N THR A 94 12.68 -13.01 -13.76
CA THR A 94 12.36 -14.42 -13.48
C THR A 94 12.70 -14.76 -12.04
N ILE A 95 11.95 -15.67 -11.43
CA ILE A 95 12.36 -16.33 -10.18
C ILE A 95 12.48 -17.81 -10.43
N ASP A 96 13.64 -18.38 -10.13
CA ASP A 96 13.93 -19.80 -10.33
C ASP A 96 13.61 -20.26 -11.77
N GLY A 97 13.80 -19.35 -12.74
CA GLY A 97 13.50 -19.55 -14.16
C GLY A 97 12.04 -19.33 -14.57
N GLU A 98 11.11 -19.09 -13.63
CA GLU A 98 9.71 -18.76 -13.92
C GLU A 98 9.56 -17.25 -14.19
N PRO A 99 8.97 -16.83 -15.32
CA PRO A 99 8.81 -15.41 -15.62
C PRO A 99 7.84 -14.72 -14.66
N ILE A 100 8.22 -13.53 -14.22
CA ILE A 100 7.39 -12.66 -13.38
C ILE A 100 7.00 -11.43 -14.17
N GLU A 101 5.71 -11.12 -14.12
CA GLU A 101 5.18 -9.92 -14.73
C GLU A 101 5.74 -8.67 -14.02
N ILE A 102 6.23 -7.73 -14.82
CA ILE A 102 6.65 -6.41 -14.37
C ILE A 102 5.43 -5.49 -14.48
N MET A 103 5.10 -4.82 -13.39
CA MET A 103 3.92 -3.96 -13.35
C MET A 103 4.18 -2.66 -14.10
N THR A 104 3.27 -2.34 -15.02
CA THR A 104 3.21 -1.02 -15.68
C THR A 104 2.66 0.04 -14.75
N ALA A 105 2.87 1.32 -15.08
CA ALA A 105 2.27 2.44 -14.38
C ALA A 105 0.74 2.29 -14.29
N ASP A 106 0.07 1.99 -15.41
CA ASP A 106 -1.38 1.75 -15.47
C ASP A 106 -1.84 0.61 -14.55
N GLY A 107 -1.07 -0.48 -14.49
CA GLY A 107 -1.34 -1.60 -13.60
C GLY A 107 -1.30 -1.18 -12.13
N LEU A 108 -0.28 -0.41 -11.76
CA LEU A 108 -0.11 0.12 -10.40
C LEU A 108 -1.20 1.14 -10.05
N GLU A 109 -1.58 2.03 -10.97
CA GLU A 109 -2.69 2.95 -10.77
C GLU A 109 -4.01 2.22 -10.50
N LYS A 110 -4.29 1.17 -11.29
CA LYS A 110 -5.52 0.37 -11.13
C LYS A 110 -5.54 -0.31 -9.77
N ILE A 111 -4.39 -0.80 -9.29
CA ILE A 111 -4.26 -1.39 -7.95
C ILE A 111 -4.46 -0.32 -6.88
N ALA A 112 -3.86 0.86 -7.03
CA ALA A 112 -3.98 1.99 -6.10
C ALA A 112 -5.45 2.45 -5.97
N LYS A 113 -6.10 2.71 -7.10
CA LYS A 113 -7.51 3.10 -7.19
C LYS A 113 -8.43 2.04 -6.58
N ARG A 114 -8.18 0.74 -6.85
CA ARG A 114 -8.94 -0.36 -6.24
C ARG A 114 -8.79 -0.41 -4.72
N LYS A 115 -7.56 -0.28 -4.21
CA LYS A 115 -7.31 -0.26 -2.75
C LYS A 115 -7.96 0.93 -2.07
N ALA A 116 -7.83 2.12 -2.65
CA ALA A 116 -8.47 3.33 -2.13
C ALA A 116 -10.00 3.23 -2.16
N GLY A 117 -10.58 2.70 -3.26
CA GLY A 117 -12.01 2.43 -3.36
C GLY A 117 -12.51 1.50 -2.26
N TRP A 118 -11.76 0.45 -1.96
CA TRP A 118 -12.12 -0.50 -0.90
C TRP A 118 -11.96 0.06 0.51
N ALA A 119 -10.94 0.89 0.74
CA ALA A 119 -10.79 1.64 1.98
C ALA A 119 -11.95 2.64 2.18
N ASN A 120 -12.32 3.39 1.14
CA ASN A 120 -13.43 4.33 1.16
C ASN A 120 -14.77 3.62 1.46
N PHE A 121 -15.03 2.48 0.83
CA PHE A 121 -16.21 1.67 1.12
C PHE A 121 -16.26 1.22 2.59
N ALA A 122 -15.16 0.71 3.13
CA ALA A 122 -15.09 0.27 4.52
C ALA A 122 -15.31 1.43 5.51
N VAL A 123 -14.74 2.61 5.24
CA VAL A 123 -14.94 3.81 6.06
C VAL A 123 -16.38 4.31 5.98
N ALA A 124 -16.99 4.32 4.79
CA ALA A 124 -18.39 4.68 4.62
C ALA A 124 -19.32 3.72 5.36
N MET A 125 -19.05 2.41 5.28
CA MET A 125 -19.76 1.40 6.07
C MET A 125 -19.62 1.65 7.58
N ALA A 126 -18.41 1.90 8.06
CA ALA A 126 -18.18 2.19 9.48
C ALA A 126 -18.90 3.47 9.94
N GLY A 127 -18.89 4.52 9.12
CA GLY A 127 -19.63 5.76 9.39
C GLY A 127 -21.14 5.55 9.43
N GLY A 128 -21.67 4.75 8.50
CA GLY A 128 -23.10 4.38 8.45
C GLY A 128 -23.53 3.50 9.62
N LEU A 129 -22.72 2.51 10.01
CA LEU A 129 -22.94 1.69 11.19
C LEU A 129 -22.86 2.52 12.48
N GLY A 130 -21.91 3.45 12.55
CA GLY A 130 -21.80 4.40 13.67
C GLY A 130 -23.02 5.33 13.77
N ALA A 131 -23.55 5.80 12.64
CA ALA A 131 -24.77 6.60 12.60
C ALA A 131 -25.99 5.80 13.08
N ALA A 132 -26.14 4.56 12.60
CA ALA A 132 -27.22 3.67 13.02
C ALA A 132 -27.14 3.35 14.51
N ALA A 133 -25.93 3.10 15.04
CA ALA A 133 -25.69 2.87 16.47
C ALA A 133 -26.01 4.11 17.32
N ALA A 134 -25.66 5.32 16.86
CA ALA A 134 -26.02 6.57 17.53
C ALA A 134 -27.54 6.76 17.60
N HIS A 135 -28.26 6.39 16.55
CA HIS A 135 -29.73 6.41 16.50
C HIS A 135 -30.37 5.35 17.40
N ALA A 136 -29.78 4.16 17.49
CA ALA A 136 -30.27 3.11 18.38
C ALA A 136 -30.05 3.47 19.86
N ASN A 137 -28.88 4.03 20.19
CA ASN A 137 -28.52 4.42 21.56
C ASN A 137 -29.24 5.69 22.05
N SER A 138 -29.85 6.46 21.15
CA SER A 138 -30.63 7.64 21.55
C SER A 138 -31.98 7.29 22.18
N THR A 139 -32.40 6.02 22.12
CA THR A 139 -33.67 5.55 22.67
C THR A 139 -33.47 4.79 23.99
N ARG A 140 -34.04 5.29 25.08
CA ARG A 140 -34.15 4.59 26.37
C ARG A 140 -35.53 3.98 26.52
N THR A 141 -35.58 2.70 26.90
CA THR A 141 -36.83 1.99 27.21
C THR A 141 -36.95 1.84 28.71
N TYR A 142 -37.96 2.46 29.32
CA TYR A 142 -38.33 2.25 30.70
C TYR A 142 -39.42 1.19 30.77
N THR A 143 -39.18 0.16 31.56
CA THR A 143 -40.16 -0.91 31.80
C THR A 143 -40.68 -0.78 33.23
N THR A 144 -41.99 -0.62 33.37
CA THR A 144 -42.69 -0.57 34.65
C THR A 144 -43.51 -1.84 34.80
N VAL A 145 -43.26 -2.58 35.87
CA VAL A 145 -44.02 -3.77 36.25
C VAL A 145 -44.80 -3.43 37.51
N GLY A 146 -46.12 -3.47 37.44
CA GLY A 146 -46.98 -3.26 38.60
C GLY A 146 -47.65 -4.57 39.02
N HIS A 147 -47.69 -4.85 40.32
CA HIS A 147 -48.39 -6.00 40.88
C HIS A 147 -49.61 -5.53 41.65
N THR A 148 -50.77 -6.08 41.30
CA THR A 148 -52.04 -5.80 41.99
C THR A 148 -52.61 -7.11 42.53
N ARG A 149 -53.56 -7.01 43.47
CA ARG A 149 -54.28 -8.16 44.05
C ARG A 149 -54.96 -9.06 42.99
N TYR A 150 -55.21 -8.53 41.80
CA TYR A 150 -55.93 -9.21 40.72
C TYR A 150 -55.04 -9.59 39.52
N GLY A 151 -53.73 -9.34 39.60
CA GLY A 151 -52.78 -9.68 38.54
C GLY A 151 -51.65 -8.66 38.38
N SER A 152 -50.69 -9.01 37.53
CA SER A 152 -49.57 -8.15 37.17
C SER A 152 -49.86 -7.41 35.87
N TYR A 153 -49.49 -6.13 35.77
CA TYR A 153 -49.50 -5.39 34.52
C TYR A 153 -48.10 -4.94 34.13
N TYR A 154 -47.86 -4.89 32.83
CA TYR A 154 -46.59 -4.52 32.23
C TYR A 154 -46.81 -3.26 31.38
N SER A 155 -45.97 -2.25 31.55
CA SER A 155 -45.97 -1.04 30.73
C SER A 155 -44.55 -0.71 30.27
N GLN A 156 -44.39 -0.38 29.00
CA GLN A 156 -43.11 0.09 28.45
C GLN A 156 -43.29 1.50 27.89
N THR A 157 -42.40 2.40 28.31
CA THR A 157 -42.31 3.77 27.76
C THR A 157 -40.95 3.96 27.13
N ARG A 158 -40.92 4.37 25.85
CA ARG A 158 -39.68 4.73 25.15
C ARG A 158 -39.51 6.24 25.15
N VAL A 159 -38.33 6.70 25.58
CA VAL A 159 -37.92 8.11 25.53
C VAL A 159 -36.73 8.18 24.57
N SER A 160 -36.86 8.96 23.49
CA SER A 160 -35.77 9.19 22.53
C SER A 160 -35.21 10.60 22.70
N ASP A 161 -33.88 10.72 22.68
CA ASP A 161 -33.17 12.01 22.59
C ASP A 161 -32.74 12.26 21.14
N PRO A 162 -33.57 12.96 20.33
CA PRO A 162 -33.25 13.20 18.93
C PRO A 162 -32.00 14.07 18.74
N THR A 163 -31.64 14.90 19.72
CA THR A 163 -30.46 15.76 19.67
C THR A 163 -29.19 14.93 19.83
N ALA A 164 -29.16 14.00 20.79
CA ALA A 164 -28.05 13.07 20.94
C ALA A 164 -27.89 12.15 19.71
N ALA A 165 -29.01 11.70 19.13
CA ALA A 165 -29.03 10.92 17.88
C ALA A 165 -28.41 11.70 16.72
N ALA A 166 -28.82 12.97 16.55
CA ALA A 166 -28.35 13.84 15.48
C ALA A 166 -26.86 14.18 15.62
N ILE A 167 -26.40 14.50 16.83
CA ILE A 167 -24.97 14.79 17.10
C ILE A 167 -24.11 13.55 16.82
N GLY A 168 -24.51 12.37 17.32
CA GLY A 168 -23.76 11.14 17.10
C GLY A 168 -23.71 10.72 15.63
N THR A 169 -24.82 10.91 14.90
CA THR A 169 -24.90 10.68 13.45
C THR A 169 -24.02 11.66 12.66
N ALA A 170 -24.05 12.94 13.00
CA ALA A 170 -23.20 13.95 12.36
C ALA A 170 -21.72 13.71 12.62
N ALA A 171 -21.36 13.28 13.84
CA ALA A 171 -19.98 12.95 14.19
C ALA A 171 -19.48 11.70 13.45
N SER A 172 -20.30 10.66 13.30
CA SER A 172 -19.90 9.43 12.57
C SER A 172 -19.78 9.67 11.07
N ILE A 173 -20.73 10.39 10.46
CA ILE A 173 -20.69 10.74 9.04
C ILE A 173 -19.56 11.74 8.76
N GLY A 174 -19.39 12.77 9.60
CA GLY A 174 -18.32 13.75 9.47
C GLY A 174 -16.93 13.13 9.64
N GLY A 175 -16.76 12.23 10.61
CA GLY A 175 -15.52 11.48 10.80
C GLY A 175 -15.20 10.56 9.61
N ALA A 176 -16.21 9.87 9.07
CA ALA A 176 -16.07 9.07 7.86
C ALA A 176 -15.70 9.94 6.65
N GLY A 177 -16.36 11.08 6.46
CA GLY A 177 -16.06 12.03 5.38
C GLY A 177 -14.62 12.54 5.43
N TYR A 178 -14.12 12.91 6.62
CA TYR A 178 -12.73 13.34 6.81
C TYR A 178 -11.73 12.21 6.50
N ALA A 179 -12.00 10.99 6.98
CA ALA A 179 -11.15 9.84 6.71
C ALA A 179 -11.10 9.50 5.21
N MET A 180 -12.24 9.57 4.51
CA MET A 180 -12.31 9.40 3.05
C MET A 180 -11.54 10.48 2.30
N ALA A 181 -11.61 11.74 2.74
CA ALA A 181 -10.84 12.82 2.15
C ALA A 181 -9.32 12.57 2.27
N ARG A 182 -8.84 12.06 3.40
CA ARG A 182 -7.44 11.64 3.57
C ARG A 182 -7.06 10.46 2.67
N ILE A 183 -7.93 9.46 2.53
CA ILE A 183 -7.70 8.32 1.61
C ILE A 183 -7.52 8.83 0.18
N ASN A 184 -8.38 9.76 -0.27
CA ASN A 184 -8.29 10.34 -1.60
C ASN A 184 -7.04 11.21 -1.78
N ALA A 185 -6.68 12.03 -0.80
CA ALA A 185 -5.45 12.83 -0.86
C ALA A 185 -4.19 11.94 -0.93
N ASN A 186 -4.17 10.84 -0.16
CA ASN A 186 -3.08 9.87 -0.22
C ASN A 186 -3.07 9.13 -1.56
N LEU A 187 -4.23 8.80 -2.13
CA LEU A 187 -4.34 8.21 -3.46
C LEU A 187 -3.73 9.15 -4.51
N GLU A 188 -4.10 10.43 -4.49
CA GLU A 188 -3.59 11.43 -5.44
C GLU A 188 -2.06 11.54 -5.38
N ASN A 189 -1.50 11.69 -4.17
CA ASN A 189 -0.05 11.70 -3.98
C ASN A 189 0.61 10.42 -4.49
N THR A 190 -0.05 9.28 -4.33
CA THR A 190 0.49 8.00 -4.80
C THR A 190 0.39 7.85 -6.32
N LEU A 191 -0.68 8.35 -6.94
CA LEU A 191 -0.81 8.36 -8.40
C LEU A 191 0.25 9.25 -9.04
N GLY A 192 0.47 10.46 -8.50
CA GLY A 192 1.57 11.32 -8.94
C GLY A 192 2.93 10.63 -8.81
N ALA A 193 3.21 10.03 -7.65
CA ALA A 193 4.46 9.29 -7.45
C ALA A 193 4.63 8.09 -8.41
N ILE A 194 3.54 7.39 -8.78
CA ILE A 194 3.59 6.30 -9.77
C ILE A 194 3.92 6.86 -11.15
N GLN A 195 3.23 7.92 -11.59
CA GLN A 195 3.46 8.51 -12.90
C GLN A 195 4.88 9.06 -13.05
N ASP A 196 5.38 9.74 -12.02
CA ASP A 196 6.68 10.42 -12.06
C ASP A 196 7.86 9.45 -11.89
N ASN A 197 7.69 8.35 -11.16
CA ASN A 197 8.81 7.50 -10.78
C ASN A 197 8.79 6.12 -11.42
N VAL A 198 7.67 5.57 -11.92
CA VAL A 198 7.68 4.24 -12.57
C VAL A 198 8.38 4.31 -13.92
N ILE A 199 9.18 3.29 -14.23
CA ILE A 199 9.83 3.16 -15.53
C ILE A 199 8.76 3.13 -16.62
N GLN A 200 8.89 4.04 -17.57
CA GLN A 200 8.08 4.12 -18.78
C GLN A 200 9.03 4.16 -19.97
N THR A 201 8.55 3.76 -21.15
CA THR A 201 9.33 3.87 -22.38
C THR A 201 9.76 5.30 -22.60
N THR A 202 11.08 5.53 -22.61
CA THR A 202 11.66 6.83 -22.89
C THR A 202 12.87 6.71 -23.80
N THR A 203 13.14 7.76 -24.57
CA THR A 203 14.36 7.87 -25.36
C THR A 203 15.48 8.43 -24.48
N VAL A 204 16.53 7.63 -24.30
CA VAL A 204 17.73 7.99 -23.54
C VAL A 204 18.82 8.40 -24.53
N ASP A 205 19.16 9.67 -24.53
CA ASP A 205 20.21 10.22 -25.40
C ASP A 205 21.61 9.70 -25.03
N PRO A 206 22.58 9.83 -25.95
CA PRO A 206 23.98 9.53 -25.69
C PRO A 206 24.50 10.20 -24.42
N LEU A 207 25.27 9.45 -23.63
CA LEU A 207 25.89 9.89 -22.37
C LEU A 207 24.88 10.34 -21.28
N ASN A 208 23.59 10.05 -21.45
CA ASN A 208 22.56 10.36 -20.47
C ASN A 208 22.11 9.13 -19.68
N ASN A 209 21.48 9.42 -18.55
CA ASN A 209 20.95 8.43 -17.62
C ASN A 209 19.44 8.56 -17.53
N TYR A 210 18.77 7.42 -17.38
CA TYR A 210 17.35 7.36 -17.07
C TYR A 210 17.14 6.41 -15.89
N GLY A 211 16.27 6.80 -14.96
CA GLY A 211 16.01 5.99 -13.78
C GLY A 211 14.55 6.02 -13.40
N GLY A 212 14.14 4.93 -12.75
CA GLY A 212 12.77 4.78 -12.29
C GLY A 212 12.60 3.55 -11.40
N MET A 213 11.36 3.34 -11.03
CA MET A 213 10.87 2.32 -10.15
C MET A 213 10.35 1.16 -10.99
N LEU A 214 10.92 -0.02 -10.74
CA LEU A 214 10.46 -1.30 -11.23
C LEU A 214 9.67 -1.99 -10.12
N VAL A 215 8.44 -2.42 -10.41
CA VAL A 215 7.62 -3.17 -9.45
C VAL A 215 7.31 -4.53 -10.04
N LEU A 216 7.73 -5.59 -9.36
CA LEU A 216 7.46 -6.97 -9.77
C LEU A 216 6.09 -7.40 -9.26
N ASP A 217 5.34 -8.20 -10.02
CA ASP A 217 4.12 -8.79 -9.49
C ASP A 217 4.40 -9.77 -8.34
N LYS A 218 3.35 -10.22 -7.68
CA LYS A 218 3.46 -11.13 -6.55
C LYS A 218 4.00 -12.48 -7.02
N PHE A 219 5.08 -12.90 -6.39
CA PHE A 219 5.68 -14.22 -6.54
C PHE A 219 5.76 -14.95 -5.20
N LYS A 220 6.01 -16.26 -5.27
CA LYS A 220 6.21 -17.11 -4.10
C LYS A 220 7.60 -17.73 -4.17
N VAL A 221 8.36 -17.55 -3.10
CA VAL A 221 9.59 -18.31 -2.86
C VAL A 221 9.31 -19.37 -1.79
N ASP A 222 9.92 -20.54 -1.94
CA ASP A 222 9.88 -21.58 -0.91
C ASP A 222 10.44 -21.02 0.42
N LYS A 223 9.89 -21.46 1.54
CA LYS A 223 10.47 -21.13 2.85
C LYS A 223 11.75 -21.91 3.12
N ASN A 224 11.88 -23.10 2.51
CA ASN A 224 12.93 -24.06 2.82
C ASN A 224 14.12 -23.99 1.85
N ALA A 225 13.99 -23.23 0.75
CA ALA A 225 15.04 -23.05 -0.24
C ALA A 225 15.15 -21.58 -0.62
N PRO A 226 16.36 -21.02 -0.79
CA PRO A 226 16.54 -19.71 -1.35
C PRO A 226 16.04 -19.74 -2.81
N GLY A 227 15.22 -18.76 -3.18
CA GLY A 227 14.86 -18.53 -4.57
C GLY A 227 15.86 -17.57 -5.20
N ARG A 228 15.98 -17.57 -6.52
CA ARG A 228 16.87 -16.67 -7.25
C ARG A 228 16.06 -15.77 -8.17
N LEU A 229 16.08 -14.47 -7.90
CA LEU A 229 15.56 -13.45 -8.79
C LEU A 229 16.62 -13.09 -9.82
N GLU A 230 16.31 -13.24 -11.09
CA GLU A 230 17.14 -12.80 -12.19
C GLU A 230 16.43 -11.70 -12.98
N LEU A 231 17.12 -10.59 -13.18
CA LEU A 231 16.69 -9.46 -13.98
C LEU A 231 17.63 -9.35 -15.19
N VAL A 232 17.06 -9.30 -16.38
CA VAL A 232 17.80 -9.09 -17.62
C VAL A 232 17.33 -7.79 -18.25
N PHE A 233 18.26 -6.85 -18.41
CA PHE A 233 18.02 -5.54 -19.01
C PHE A 233 18.65 -5.51 -20.40
N ARG A 234 17.83 -5.32 -21.43
CA ARG A 234 18.28 -5.24 -22.83
C ARG A 234 18.31 -3.79 -23.29
N ARG A 235 19.24 -3.46 -24.17
CA ARG A 235 19.33 -2.11 -24.73
C ARG A 235 18.18 -1.88 -25.72
N ASN A 236 17.94 -2.83 -26.62
CA ASN A 236 16.76 -2.87 -27.48
C ASN A 236 15.94 -4.15 -27.28
N ALA A 237 14.65 -4.06 -27.59
CA ALA A 237 13.75 -5.21 -27.60
C ALA A 237 14.18 -6.18 -28.72
N GLY A 238 14.92 -7.24 -28.37
CA GLY A 238 15.42 -8.25 -29.30
C GLY A 238 16.92 -8.52 -29.22
N ASP A 239 17.69 -7.73 -28.46
CA ASP A 239 19.12 -7.99 -28.29
C ASP A 239 19.35 -9.30 -27.52
N ALA A 240 20.29 -10.11 -28.02
CA ALA A 240 20.72 -11.35 -27.36
C ALA A 240 21.54 -11.05 -26.10
N ASP A 241 22.26 -9.94 -26.10
CA ASP A 241 23.10 -9.47 -25.01
C ASP A 241 22.33 -8.47 -24.14
N GLY A 242 22.40 -8.68 -22.82
CA GLY A 242 21.74 -7.82 -21.84
C GLY A 242 22.44 -7.88 -20.49
N TYR A 243 22.31 -6.81 -19.72
CA TYR A 243 22.86 -6.75 -18.37
C TYR A 243 22.06 -7.66 -17.45
N ARG A 244 22.70 -8.68 -16.89
CA ARG A 244 22.05 -9.65 -16.00
C ARG A 244 22.38 -9.35 -14.55
N VAL A 245 21.37 -9.00 -13.77
CA VAL A 245 21.47 -8.75 -12.33
C VAL A 245 20.74 -9.87 -11.58
N SER A 246 21.39 -10.48 -10.59
CA SER A 246 20.81 -11.57 -9.79
C SER A 246 20.75 -11.22 -8.31
N PHE A 247 19.67 -11.65 -7.65
CA PHE A 247 19.50 -11.57 -6.20
C PHE A 247 19.03 -12.93 -5.67
N ASP A 248 19.68 -13.41 -4.62
CA ASP A 248 19.16 -14.51 -3.82
C ASP A 248 18.08 -13.99 -2.89
N LEU A 249 16.96 -14.69 -2.85
CA LEU A 249 15.78 -14.37 -2.08
C LEU A 249 15.63 -15.40 -0.97
N LYS A 250 15.70 -14.94 0.27
CA LYS A 250 15.36 -15.76 1.42
C LYS A 250 14.05 -15.27 2.02
N ARG A 251 13.14 -16.20 2.27
CA ARG A 251 11.87 -15.90 2.92
C ARG A 251 12.03 -15.98 4.44
N ASP A 252 11.61 -14.93 5.13
CA ASP A 252 11.44 -14.92 6.59
C ASP A 252 10.19 -15.73 7.05
#